data_AF-A0A6A1V3J6-F1
#
_entry.id   AF-A0A6A1V3J6-F1
#
_cell.length_a   1.000
_cell.length_b   1.000
_cell.length_c   1.000
_cell.angle_alpha   90.00
_cell.angle_beta   90.00
_cell.angle_gamma   90.00
#
_symmetry.space_group_name_H-M   'P 1'
#
loop_
_entity.id
_entity.type
_entity.pdbx_description
1 polymer ?
#
loop_
_entity_poly.entity_id
_entity_poly.type
_entity_poly.pdbx_seq_one_letter_code
_entity_poly.pdbx_strand_id
1 'polypeptide(L)'
;MVGFKMAEMYPNLVESMVVTCSVMALTESISGAGLERIGLNSWPEFLLPDSIKGIKVFFEIATYKLPWIPHFIYKHYLEAMFDYQREKAELLKALVIDDKNFNPAHYP
;
A
#
# COMPACT_ATOMS: atom_id res chain seq x y z
N MET A 1 13.76 1.62 -13.01
CA MET A 1 13.20 2.68 -13.90
C MET A 1 13.93 2.70 -15.25
N VAL A 2 14.00 1.55 -15.93
CA VAL A 2 14.67 1.41 -17.25
C VAL A 2 13.63 1.18 -18.35
N GLY A 3 12.60 0.37 -18.08
CA GLY A 3 11.46 0.18 -19.00
C GLY A 3 10.78 1.48 -19.40
N PHE A 4 10.50 2.36 -18.44
CA PHE A 4 9.92 3.69 -18.72
C PHE A 4 10.80 4.55 -19.65
N LYS A 5 12.12 4.60 -19.41
CA LYS A 5 13.05 5.35 -20.28
C LYS A 5 13.20 4.73 -21.67
N MET A 6 13.12 3.40 -21.76
CA MET A 6 13.14 2.69 -23.05
C MET A 6 11.86 2.92 -23.85
N ALA A 7 10.70 2.95 -23.18
CA ALA A 7 9.43 3.31 -23.80
C ALA A 7 9.44 4.77 -24.28
N GLU A 8 9.98 5.70 -23.48
CA GLU A 8 10.13 7.11 -23.85
C GLU A 8 11.06 7.31 -25.06
N MET A 9 12.19 6.60 -25.14
CA MET A 9 13.13 6.73 -26.27
C MET A 9 12.65 6.03 -27.54
N TYR A 10 11.82 5.00 -27.43
CA TYR A 10 11.37 4.19 -28.57
C TYR A 10 9.86 3.90 -28.53
N PRO A 11 9.00 4.93 -28.57
CA PRO A 11 7.55 4.78 -28.40
C PRO A 11 6.92 3.88 -29.47
N ASN A 12 7.46 3.93 -30.69
CA ASN A 12 6.96 3.12 -31.81
C ASN A 12 7.30 1.62 -31.70
N LEU A 13 8.20 1.24 -30.79
CA LEU A 13 8.62 -0.16 -30.57
C LEU A 13 7.96 -0.79 -29.33
N VAL A 14 7.33 0.01 -28.47
CA VAL A 14 6.70 -0.47 -27.23
C VAL A 14 5.19 -0.32 -27.35
N GLU A 15 4.52 -1.41 -27.70
CA GLU A 15 3.05 -1.45 -27.80
C GLU A 15 2.38 -1.36 -26.41
N SER A 16 2.98 -1.96 -25.39
CA SER A 16 2.53 -1.85 -23.99
C SER A 16 3.66 -2.16 -23.00
N MET A 17 3.58 -1.62 -21.78
CA MET A 17 4.50 -1.94 -20.68
C MET A 17 3.71 -2.44 -19.48
N VAL A 18 3.99 -3.68 -19.04
CA VAL A 18 3.42 -4.25 -17.83
C VAL A 18 4.41 -4.08 -16.69
N VAL A 19 4.07 -3.24 -15.73
CA VAL A 19 4.87 -3.07 -14.50
C VAL A 19 4.32 -4.00 -13.44
N THR A 20 4.92 -5.17 -13.32
CA THR A 20 4.62 -6.09 -12.23
C THR A 20 5.12 -5.51 -10.91
N CYS A 21 4.35 -5.70 -9.82
CA CYS A 21 4.67 -5.29 -8.44
C CYS A 21 4.42 -3.82 -8.05
N SER A 22 3.74 -3.02 -8.89
CA SER A 22 3.24 -1.69 -8.52
C SER A 22 1.76 -1.60 -8.80
N VAL A 23 0.97 -1.33 -7.76
CA VAL A 23 -0.45 -1.00 -7.91
C VAL A 23 -0.53 0.44 -8.40
N MET A 24 -1.16 0.68 -9.56
CA MET A 24 -1.28 2.03 -10.16
C MET A 24 -2.16 2.96 -9.31
N ALA A 25 -3.24 2.41 -8.74
CA ALA A 25 -4.08 3.07 -7.76
C ALA A 25 -4.76 2.01 -6.88
N LEU A 26 -4.99 2.34 -5.61
CA LEU A 26 -5.83 1.52 -4.73
C LEU A 26 -7.29 1.81 -5.07
N THR A 27 -7.84 1.01 -5.99
CA THR A 27 -9.27 1.11 -6.27
C THR A 27 -10.08 0.33 -5.22
N GLU A 28 -11.40 0.50 -5.20
CA GLU A 28 -12.29 -0.27 -4.32
C GLU A 28 -12.15 -1.77 -4.53
N SER A 29 -12.17 -2.26 -5.78
CA SER A 29 -12.02 -3.70 -6.07
C SER A 29 -10.66 -4.25 -5.64
N ILE A 30 -9.57 -3.52 -5.91
CA ILE A 30 -8.20 -3.92 -5.51
C ILE A 30 -8.08 -3.91 -3.98
N SER A 31 -8.61 -2.87 -3.32
CA SER A 31 -8.59 -2.75 -1.87
C SER A 31 -9.41 -3.86 -1.22
N GLY A 32 -10.61 -4.13 -1.72
CA GLY A 32 -11.48 -5.20 -1.22
C GLY A 32 -10.80 -6.57 -1.32
N ALA A 33 -10.29 -6.92 -2.50
CA ALA A 33 -9.58 -8.19 -2.70
C ALA A 33 -8.30 -8.30 -1.83
N GLY A 34 -7.56 -7.19 -1.67
CA GLY A 34 -6.36 -7.15 -0.84
C GLY A 34 -6.67 -7.33 0.65
N LEU A 35 -7.67 -6.61 1.16
CA LEU A 35 -8.12 -6.65 2.56
C LEU A 35 -8.74 -8.01 2.90
N GLU A 36 -9.56 -8.58 2.02
CA GLU A 36 -10.11 -9.93 2.17
C GLU A 36 -9.00 -10.98 2.30
N ARG A 37 -7.97 -10.90 1.45
CA ARG A 37 -6.84 -11.84 1.47
C ARG A 37 -6.08 -11.83 2.80
N ILE A 38 -6.03 -10.69 3.50
CA ILE A 38 -5.35 -10.56 4.79
C ILE A 38 -6.31 -10.61 5.99
N GLY A 39 -7.62 -10.79 5.75
CA GLY A 39 -8.64 -10.94 6.78
C GLY A 39 -8.97 -9.65 7.54
N LEU A 40 -8.83 -8.48 6.92
CA LEU A 40 -9.11 -7.17 7.53
C LEU A 40 -10.22 -6.44 6.79
N ASN A 41 -10.85 -5.46 7.44
CA ASN A 41 -12.01 -4.76 6.86
C ASN A 41 -11.66 -3.38 6.31
N SER A 42 -10.53 -2.80 6.73
CA SER A 42 -10.15 -1.46 6.30
C SER A 42 -8.64 -1.20 6.33
N TRP A 43 -8.16 -0.30 5.48
CA TRP A 43 -6.75 0.10 5.49
C TRP A 43 -6.30 0.77 6.79
N PRO A 44 -7.08 1.65 7.47
CA PRO A 44 -6.69 2.18 8.76
C PRO A 44 -6.47 1.10 9.84
N GLU A 45 -7.29 0.04 9.85
CA GLU A 45 -7.13 -1.09 10.77
C GLU A 45 -5.77 -1.81 10.57
N PHE A 46 -5.30 -1.90 9.33
CA PHE A 46 -4.02 -2.51 8.99
C PHE A 46 -2.81 -1.58 9.18
N LEU A 47 -2.90 -0.35 8.65
CA LEU A 47 -1.78 0.58 8.49
C LEU A 47 -1.62 1.55 9.65
N LEU A 48 -2.64 1.70 10.52
CA LEU A 48 -2.59 2.54 11.73
C LEU A 48 -2.91 1.70 12.97
N PRO A 49 -2.10 0.68 13.28
CA PRO A 49 -2.30 -0.12 14.48
C PRO A 49 -2.15 0.74 15.74
N ASP A 50 -3.11 0.61 16.66
CA ASP A 50 -3.16 1.33 17.94
C ASP A 50 -2.64 0.50 19.12
N SER A 51 -2.20 -0.73 18.84
CA SER A 51 -1.78 -1.70 19.84
C SER A 51 -0.54 -2.47 19.41
N ILE A 52 0.23 -2.94 20.39
CA ILE A 52 1.44 -3.77 20.15
C ILE A 52 1.06 -5.05 19.39
N LYS A 53 -0.10 -5.63 19.68
CA LYS A 53 -0.61 -6.80 18.98
C LYS A 53 -0.88 -6.48 17.51
N GLY A 54 -1.52 -5.34 17.22
CA GLY A 54 -1.75 -4.86 15.86
C GLY A 54 -0.45 -4.69 15.07
N ILE A 55 0.60 -4.13 15.69
CA ILE A 55 1.89 -3.97 15.02
C ILE A 55 2.55 -5.31 14.68
N LYS A 56 2.48 -6.30 15.58
CA LYS A 56 3.01 -7.63 15.30
C LYS A 56 2.32 -8.24 14.09
N VAL A 57 0.98 -8.17 14.04
CA VAL A 57 0.18 -8.62 12.90
C VAL A 57 0.56 -7.85 11.62
N PHE A 58 0.73 -6.53 11.71
CA PHE A 58 1.19 -5.70 10.60
C PHE A 58 2.53 -6.20 10.04
N PHE A 59 3.53 -6.42 10.89
CA PHE A 59 4.84 -6.90 10.45
C PHE A 59 4.81 -8.33 9.89
N GLU A 60 4.00 -9.21 10.48
CA GLU A 60 3.81 -10.58 10.00
C GLU A 60 3.19 -10.61 8.59
N ILE A 61 2.25 -9.72 8.29
CA ILE A 61 1.62 -9.61 6.97
C ILE A 61 2.54 -8.88 5.98
N ALA A 62 3.17 -7.78 6.40
CA ALA A 62 3.94 -6.90 5.51
C ALA A 62 5.32 -7.45 5.16
N THR A 63 5.87 -8.38 5.95
CA THR A 63 7.25 -8.86 5.79
C THR A 63 7.29 -10.36 5.54
N TYR A 64 7.91 -10.76 4.43
CA TYR A 64 8.23 -12.17 4.20
C TYR A 64 9.33 -12.63 5.17
N LYS A 65 9.02 -13.65 6.00
CA LYS A 65 9.93 -14.22 7.01
C LYS A 65 10.51 -13.15 7.96
N LEU A 66 9.63 -12.52 8.73
CA LEU A 66 9.99 -11.52 9.72
C LEU A 66 11.11 -12.04 10.65
N PRO A 67 12.27 -11.35 10.74
CA PRO A 67 13.32 -11.71 11.68
C PRO A 67 12.87 -11.43 13.12
N TRP A 68 13.64 -11.92 14.09
CA TRP A 68 13.38 -11.56 15.49
C TRP A 68 13.57 -10.06 15.71
N ILE A 69 12.54 -9.41 16.28
CA ILE A 69 12.56 -7.98 16.60
C ILE A 69 12.51 -7.82 18.14
N PRO A 70 13.43 -7.04 18.73
CA PRO A 70 13.37 -6.70 20.15
C PRO A 70 12.06 -6.03 20.56
N HIS A 71 11.54 -6.36 21.74
CA HIS A 71 10.22 -5.87 22.16
C HIS A 71 10.10 -4.34 22.21
N PHE A 72 11.19 -3.63 22.53
CA PHE A 72 11.21 -2.17 22.64
C PHE A 72 10.92 -1.46 21.29
N ILE A 73 11.22 -2.10 20.15
CA ILE A 73 10.95 -1.56 18.82
C ILE A 73 9.44 -1.36 18.61
N TYR A 74 8.61 -2.32 19.04
CA TYR A 74 7.16 -2.21 18.89
C TYR A 74 6.58 -1.03 19.68
N LYS A 75 7.15 -0.73 20.84
CA LYS A 75 6.75 0.42 21.65
C LYS A 75 7.11 1.73 20.96
N HIS A 76 8.34 1.85 20.46
CA HIS A 76 8.75 3.05 19.72
C HIS A 76 7.99 3.24 18.42
N TYR A 77 7.62 2.15 17.75
CA TYR A 77 6.78 2.21 16.57
C TYR A 77 5.40 2.82 16.90
N LEU A 78 4.75 2.37 17.99
CA LEU A 78 3.48 2.98 18.43
C LEU A 78 3.66 4.47 18.71
N GLU A 79 4.67 4.83 19.49
CA GLU A 79 4.95 6.22 19.87
C GLU A 79 5.15 7.10 18.62
N ALA A 80 5.91 6.62 17.64
CA ALA A 80 6.17 7.36 16.39
C ALA A 80 4.94 7.45 15.46
N MET A 81 4.06 6.45 15.48
CA MET A 81 2.89 6.40 14.60
C MET A 81 1.69 7.16 15.16
N PHE A 82 1.66 7.45 16.45
CA PHE A 82 0.51 8.04 17.15
C PHE A 82 0.18 9.47 16.71
N ASP A 83 1.18 10.24 16.27
CA ASP A 83 0.96 11.61 15.82
C ASP A 83 0.00 11.67 14.63
N TYR A 84 -0.94 12.61 14.65
CA TYR A 84 -1.90 12.88 13.57
C TYR A 84 -2.70 11.63 13.12
N GLN A 85 -3.04 10.74 14.06
CA GLN A 85 -3.70 9.48 13.73
C GLN A 85 -5.02 9.68 12.99
N ARG A 86 -5.79 10.73 13.35
CA ARG A 86 -7.05 11.06 12.69
C ARG A 86 -6.83 11.48 11.23
N GLU A 87 -5.91 12.40 10.99
CA GLU A 87 -5.58 12.91 9.67
C GLU A 87 -5.04 11.79 8.79
N LYS A 88 -4.17 10.93 9.33
CA LYS A 88 -3.69 9.73 8.63
C LYS A 88 -4.84 8.79 8.26
N ALA A 89 -5.81 8.58 9.15
CA ALA A 89 -6.96 7.74 8.86
C ALA A 89 -7.86 8.33 7.77
N GLU A 90 -8.03 9.65 7.74
CA GLU A 90 -8.74 10.37 6.67
C GLU A 90 -7.98 10.24 5.33
N LEU A 91 -6.66 10.37 5.34
CA LEU A 91 -5.81 10.15 4.16
C LEU A 91 -5.90 8.71 3.63
N LEU A 92 -5.91 7.71 4.51
CA LEU A 92 -6.04 6.30 4.10
C LEU A 92 -7.42 5.99 3.51
N LYS A 93 -8.47 6.68 3.95
CA LYS A 93 -9.79 6.58 3.32
C LYS A 93 -9.78 7.23 1.94
N ALA A 94 -9.17 8.41 1.81
CA ALA A 94 -9.04 9.13 0.54
C ALA A 94 -8.09 8.44 -0.46
N LEU A 95 -7.20 7.58 0.01
CA LEU A 95 -6.29 6.78 -0.80
C LEU A 95 -7.04 5.76 -1.68
N VAL A 96 -8.21 5.29 -1.23
CA VAL A 96 -9.06 4.39 -1.99
C VAL A 96 -9.96 5.19 -2.93
N ILE A 97 -9.88 4.90 -4.22
CA ILE A 97 -10.71 5.55 -5.25
C ILE A 97 -11.76 4.57 -5.81
N ASP A 98 -12.90 5.09 -6.23
CA ASP A 98 -13.91 4.32 -6.97
C ASP A 98 -13.28 3.75 -8.27
N ASP A 99 -13.60 2.51 -8.59
CA ASP A 99 -13.08 1.82 -9.78
C ASP A 99 -13.34 2.60 -11.09
N LYS A 100 -14.46 3.35 -11.17
CA LYS A 100 -14.83 4.18 -12.34
C LYS A 100 -13.99 5.44 -12.46
N ASN A 101 -13.40 5.90 -11.36
CA ASN A 101 -12.56 7.10 -11.33
C ASN A 101 -11.09 6.77 -11.64
N PHE A 102 -10.73 5.49 -11.71
CA PHE A 102 -9.40 5.08 -12.11
C PHE A 102 -9.22 5.24 -13.62
N ASN A 103 -8.35 6.16 -14.03
CA ASN A 103 -7.94 6.33 -15.41
C ASN A 103 -6.43 6.07 -15.52
N PRO A 104 -5.98 5.01 -16.21
CA PRO A 104 -4.56 4.79 -16.43
C PRO A 104 -3.97 5.97 -17.22
N ALA A 105 -2.76 6.38 -16.86
CA ALA A 105 -2.09 7.48 -17.55
C ALA A 105 -1.89 7.13 -19.03
N HIS A 106 -2.56 7.87 -19.91
CA HIS A 106 -2.30 7.82 -21.35
C HIS A 106 -1.10 8.73 -21.65
N TYR A 107 0.04 8.13 -21.94
CA TYR A 107 1.19 8.84 -22.51
C TYR A 107 1.03 8.93 -24.04
N PRO A 108 1.33 10.08 -24.67
CA PRO A 108 1.25 10.26 -26.12
C PRO A 108 2.31 9.44 -26.89
#